data_AF-A0A067JIJ6-F1
#
_entry.id   AF-A0A067JIJ6-F1
#
_cell.length_a   1.000
_cell.length_b   1.000
_cell.length_c   1.000
_cell.angle_alpha   90.00
_cell.angle_beta   90.00
_cell.angle_gamma   90.00
#
_symmetry.space_group_name_H-M   'P 1'
#
loop_
_entity.id
_entity.type
_entity.pdbx_description
1 polymer ?
#
loop_
_entity_poly.entity_id
_entity_poly.type
_entity_poly.pdbx_seq_one_letter_code
_entity_poly.pdbx_strand_id
1 'polypeptide(L)'
;MPGITAYVGFNEIGAPKKGEYVFVSAASGAIGQIVGQLAKLAGCYVVGSAGSKEKVMGIVDRLFVMIFDYLNENCKEELEVVQRQYPFETLKYLRNTLRLRYEEGIQMLKEAGAEIDPYKKLNTVVERKLGQLILEKYGTEFYMLHRCPLAARSFYTMPCYDDIKYLGCF
;
A
#
# COMPACT_ATOMS: atom_id res chain seq x y z
N MET A 1 -11.92 24.48 1.58
CA MET A 1 -10.86 25.18 2.34
C MET A 1 -9.43 24.62 2.23
N PRO A 2 -9.16 23.31 2.04
CA PRO A 2 -7.79 22.79 2.06
C PRO A 2 -6.81 23.43 1.06
N GLY A 3 -7.27 23.77 -0.14
CA GLY A 3 -6.44 24.38 -1.19
C GLY A 3 -5.94 25.78 -0.84
N ILE A 4 -6.81 26.65 -0.31
CA ILE A 4 -6.42 28.01 0.08
C ILE A 4 -5.41 27.98 1.23
N THR A 5 -5.66 27.14 2.25
CA THR A 5 -4.74 26.99 3.38
C THR A 5 -3.38 26.46 2.94
N ALA A 6 -3.34 25.46 2.04
CA ALA A 6 -2.10 24.96 1.47
C ALA A 6 -1.35 26.04 0.67
N TYR A 7 -2.08 26.78 -0.17
CA TYR A 7 -1.50 27.82 -1.02
C TYR A 7 -0.90 28.96 -0.22
N VAL A 8 -1.66 29.54 0.72
CA VAL A 8 -1.18 30.66 1.55
C VAL A 8 -0.02 30.22 2.44
N GLY A 9 -0.13 29.05 3.08
CA GLY A 9 0.94 28.51 3.91
C GLY A 9 2.23 28.26 3.13
N PHE A 10 2.13 27.73 1.91
CA PHE A 10 3.28 27.39 1.09
C PHE A 10 3.87 28.61 0.36
N ASN A 11 3.07 29.38 -0.37
CA ASN A 11 3.55 30.46 -1.24
C ASN A 11 3.74 31.79 -0.52
N GLU A 12 2.85 32.17 0.40
CA GLU A 12 2.90 33.50 1.04
C GLU A 12 3.72 33.51 2.32
N ILE A 13 3.58 32.46 3.15
CA ILE A 13 4.24 32.38 4.45
C ILE A 13 5.61 31.69 4.33
N GLY A 14 5.64 30.49 3.74
CA GLY A 14 6.87 29.71 3.60
C GLY A 14 7.78 30.24 2.50
N ALA A 15 7.21 30.60 1.34
CA ALA A 15 7.88 31.08 0.13
C ALA A 15 9.21 30.35 -0.20
N PRO A 16 9.24 29.00 -0.24
CA PRO A 16 10.47 28.26 -0.45
C PRO A 16 10.98 28.41 -1.89
N LYS A 17 12.30 28.34 -2.04
CA LYS A 17 13.00 28.50 -3.32
C LYS A 17 13.33 27.15 -3.96
N LYS A 18 13.49 27.17 -5.28
CA LYS A 18 13.93 26.01 -6.05
C LYS A 18 15.22 25.42 -5.47
N GLY A 19 15.25 24.10 -5.31
CA GLY A 19 16.36 23.36 -4.72
C GLY A 19 16.34 23.26 -3.20
N GLU A 20 15.43 23.93 -2.50
CA GLU A 20 15.28 23.81 -1.05
C GLU A 20 14.53 22.53 -0.64
N TYR A 21 14.65 22.17 0.64
CA TYR A 21 14.00 21.00 1.23
C TYR A 21 12.71 21.41 1.95
N VAL A 22 11.59 20.79 1.58
CA VAL A 22 10.28 20.99 2.18
C VAL A 22 9.85 19.72 2.90
N PHE A 23 9.69 19.83 4.22
CA PHE A 23 9.17 18.74 5.05
C PHE A 23 7.66 18.92 5.30
N VAL A 24 6.87 17.90 4.97
CA VAL A 24 5.42 17.87 5.15
C VAL A 24 5.06 16.85 6.23
N SER A 25 4.80 17.33 7.44
CA SER A 25 4.60 16.47 8.62
C SER A 25 3.35 15.57 8.58
N ALA A 26 2.32 15.99 7.82
CA ALA A 26 1.07 15.27 7.64
C ALA A 26 0.72 15.10 6.15
N ALA A 27 1.66 14.57 5.37
CA ALA A 27 1.55 14.40 3.92
C ALA A 27 0.36 13.53 3.49
N SER A 28 -0.16 12.68 4.38
CA SER A 28 -1.35 11.87 4.12
C SER A 28 -2.66 12.67 4.14
N GLY A 29 -2.68 13.87 4.72
CA GLY A 29 -3.89 14.70 4.86
C GLY A 29 -4.17 15.57 3.64
N ALA A 30 -5.39 16.09 3.53
CA ALA A 30 -5.83 16.88 2.38
C ALA A 30 -4.94 18.10 2.08
N ILE A 31 -4.50 18.83 3.11
CA ILE A 31 -3.59 19.98 2.93
C ILE A 31 -2.18 19.50 2.56
N GLY A 32 -1.67 18.48 3.26
CA GLY A 32 -0.31 17.96 3.05
C GLY A 32 -0.08 17.42 1.64
N GLN A 33 -1.08 16.76 1.06
CA GLN A 33 -1.03 16.29 -0.32
C GLN A 33 -0.88 17.46 -1.31
N ILE A 34 -1.64 18.53 -1.13
CA ILE A 34 -1.57 19.73 -1.98
C ILE A 34 -0.23 20.45 -1.80
N VAL A 35 0.25 20.62 -0.56
CA VAL A 35 1.56 21.23 -0.27
C VAL A 35 2.69 20.43 -0.93
N GLY A 36 2.62 19.09 -0.89
CA GLY A 36 3.62 18.25 -1.55
C GLY A 36 3.67 18.46 -3.07
N GLN A 37 2.50 18.62 -3.72
CA GLN A 37 2.42 18.95 -5.15
C GLN A 37 2.97 20.35 -5.44
N LEU A 38 2.57 21.37 -4.67
CA LEU A 38 3.08 22.73 -4.81
C LEU A 38 4.60 22.80 -4.65
N ALA A 39 5.14 22.08 -3.67
CA ALA A 39 6.57 22.00 -3.44
C ALA A 39 7.33 21.33 -4.59
N LYS A 40 6.76 20.28 -5.21
CA LYS A 40 7.33 19.70 -6.42
C LYS A 40 7.29 20.66 -7.61
N LEU A 41 6.19 21.39 -7.81
CA LEU A 41 6.05 22.40 -8.87
C LEU A 41 7.03 23.56 -8.68
N ALA A 42 7.29 23.97 -7.44
CA ALA A 42 8.31 24.97 -7.10
C ALA A 42 9.76 24.48 -7.27
N GLY A 43 9.97 23.21 -7.65
CA GLY A 43 11.29 22.61 -7.83
C GLY A 43 12.02 22.34 -6.51
N CYS A 44 11.28 22.13 -5.42
CA CYS A 44 11.83 21.77 -4.11
C CYS A 44 11.99 20.24 -3.97
N TYR A 45 12.88 19.82 -3.07
CA TYR A 45 12.96 18.45 -2.59
C TYR A 45 11.93 18.25 -1.48
N VAL A 46 11.01 17.29 -1.66
CA VAL A 46 9.88 17.10 -0.73
C VAL A 46 10.06 15.82 0.06
N VAL A 47 9.97 15.92 1.37
CA VAL A 47 9.93 14.78 2.30
C VAL A 47 8.62 14.84 3.07
N GLY A 48 7.81 13.78 2.99
CA GLY A 48 6.52 13.70 3.67
C GLY A 48 6.52 12.64 4.75
N SER A 49 5.94 12.93 5.91
CA SER A 49 5.58 11.94 6.92
C SER A 49 4.07 11.78 7.04
N ALA A 50 3.63 10.62 7.51
CA ALA A 50 2.24 10.35 7.86
C ALA A 50 2.15 9.99 9.34
N GLY A 51 1.13 10.50 10.02
CA GLY A 51 1.00 10.33 11.47
C GLY A 51 0.64 8.92 11.95
N SER A 52 0.29 8.00 11.04
CA SER A 52 0.10 6.59 11.40
C SER A 52 0.33 5.67 10.21
N LYS A 53 0.68 4.41 10.50
CA LYS A 53 0.87 3.35 9.51
C LYS A 53 -0.40 3.03 8.73
N GLU A 54 -1.57 3.13 9.36
CA GLU A 54 -2.87 2.87 8.75
C GLU A 54 -3.17 3.90 7.66
N LYS A 55 -2.72 5.14 7.85
CA LYS A 55 -2.83 6.20 6.84
C LYS A 55 -1.94 5.91 5.64
N VAL A 56 -0.71 5.45 5.85
CA VAL A 56 0.20 5.04 4.77
C VAL A 56 -0.38 3.86 4.00
N MET A 57 -0.81 2.81 4.71
CA MET A 57 -1.45 1.63 4.13
C MET A 57 -2.68 2.02 3.31
N GLY A 58 -3.53 2.92 3.83
CA GLY A 58 -4.70 3.42 3.10
C GLY A 58 -4.37 4.24 1.86
N ILE A 59 -3.20 4.91 1.79
CA ILE A 59 -2.75 5.59 0.57
C ILE A 59 -2.33 4.56 -0.47
N VAL A 60 -1.50 3.59 -0.09
CA VAL A 60 -1.03 2.53 -1.00
C VAL A 60 -2.20 1.70 -1.53
N ASP A 61 -3.14 1.37 -0.67
CA ASP A 61 -4.37 0.66 -1.00
C ASP A 61 -5.16 1.38 -2.09
N ARG A 62 -5.52 2.63 -1.86
CA ARG A 62 -6.25 3.44 -2.85
C ARG A 62 -5.48 3.65 -4.13
N LEU A 63 -4.15 3.79 -4.06
CA LEU A 63 -3.31 3.94 -5.24
C LEU A 63 -3.43 2.72 -6.17
N PHE A 64 -3.30 1.51 -5.62
CA PHE A 64 -3.43 0.30 -6.44
C PHE A 64 -4.82 0.11 -7.00
N VAL A 65 -5.86 0.30 -6.19
CA VAL A 65 -7.26 0.22 -6.66
C VAL A 65 -7.49 1.20 -7.81
N MET A 66 -7.05 2.47 -7.67
CA MET A 66 -7.17 3.46 -8.74
C MET A 66 -6.41 3.08 -10.01
N ILE A 67 -5.21 2.47 -9.88
CA ILE A 67 -4.46 1.98 -11.04
C ILE A 67 -5.25 0.88 -11.76
N PHE A 68 -5.80 -0.08 -11.03
CA PHE A 68 -6.60 -1.16 -11.61
C PHE A 68 -7.85 -0.63 -12.31
N ASP A 69 -8.55 0.31 -11.68
CA ASP A 69 -9.73 0.96 -12.28
C ASP A 69 -9.35 1.71 -13.56
N TYR A 70 -8.28 2.48 -13.52
CA TYR A 70 -7.81 3.23 -14.67
C TYR A 70 -7.46 2.32 -15.85
N LEU A 71 -6.73 1.23 -15.61
CA LEU A 71 -6.37 0.25 -16.64
C LEU A 71 -7.63 -0.41 -17.25
N ASN A 72 -8.57 -0.82 -16.40
CA ASN A 72 -9.80 -1.46 -16.85
C ASN A 72 -10.73 -0.51 -17.63
N GLU A 73 -10.74 0.77 -17.30
CA GLU A 73 -11.58 1.78 -17.95
C GLU A 73 -10.96 2.33 -19.23
N ASN A 74 -9.64 2.58 -19.24
CA ASN A 74 -8.97 3.36 -20.27
C ASN A 74 -8.05 2.53 -21.20
N CYS A 75 -7.70 1.28 -20.84
CA CYS A 75 -6.74 0.47 -21.59
C CYS A 75 -7.35 -0.85 -22.09
N LYS A 76 -8.65 -0.88 -22.42
CA LYS A 76 -9.36 -2.11 -22.79
C LYS A 76 -8.82 -2.73 -24.08
N GLU A 77 -8.55 -1.92 -25.09
CA GLU A 77 -8.04 -2.40 -26.38
C GLU A 77 -6.66 -3.03 -26.24
N GLU A 78 -5.77 -2.41 -25.46
CA GLU A 78 -4.44 -2.93 -25.17
C GLU A 78 -4.52 -4.23 -24.38
N LEU A 79 -5.41 -4.31 -23.38
CA LEU A 79 -5.62 -5.53 -22.60
C LEU A 79 -6.13 -6.68 -23.48
N GLU A 80 -7.05 -6.42 -24.41
CA GLU A 80 -7.53 -7.42 -25.37
C GLU A 80 -6.40 -7.93 -26.28
N VAL A 81 -5.54 -7.05 -26.77
CA VAL A 81 -4.38 -7.43 -27.60
C VAL A 81 -3.45 -8.35 -26.82
N VAL A 82 -3.13 -8.01 -25.57
CA VAL A 82 -2.31 -8.85 -24.69
C VAL A 82 -2.99 -10.20 -24.44
N GLN A 83 -4.31 -10.20 -24.20
CA GLN A 83 -5.07 -11.42 -23.90
C GLN A 83 -5.08 -12.41 -25.08
N ARG A 84 -5.04 -11.92 -26.33
CA ARG A 84 -4.91 -12.78 -27.53
C ARG A 84 -3.58 -13.53 -27.59
N GLN A 85 -2.50 -12.91 -27.12
CA GLN A 85 -1.16 -13.52 -27.13
C GLN A 85 -0.90 -14.37 -25.88
N TYR A 86 -1.34 -13.88 -24.72
CA TYR A 86 -1.17 -14.52 -23.42
C TYR A 86 -2.54 -14.57 -22.74
N PRO A 87 -3.27 -15.70 -22.81
CA PRO A 87 -4.57 -15.81 -22.16
C PRO A 87 -4.47 -15.57 -20.65
N PHE A 88 -5.22 -14.60 -20.14
CA PHE A 88 -5.32 -14.30 -18.71
C PHE A 88 -6.77 -13.98 -18.33
N GLU A 89 -7.11 -14.18 -17.05
CA GLU A 89 -8.38 -13.74 -16.47
C GLU A 89 -8.27 -12.31 -15.95
N THR A 90 -9.34 -11.52 -16.12
CA THR A 90 -9.39 -10.16 -15.56
C THR A 90 -9.18 -10.20 -14.05
N LEU A 91 -8.24 -9.38 -13.57
CA LEU A 91 -7.90 -9.27 -12.15
C LEU A 91 -9.15 -8.99 -11.32
N LYS A 92 -9.43 -9.86 -10.35
CA LYS A 92 -10.53 -9.69 -9.39
C LYS A 92 -10.00 -8.96 -8.16
N TYR A 93 -10.54 -7.79 -7.86
CA TYR A 93 -10.15 -7.01 -6.68
C TYR A 93 -11.35 -6.32 -6.04
N LEU A 94 -11.23 -6.05 -4.74
CA LEU A 94 -12.23 -5.31 -3.97
C LEU A 94 -11.88 -3.82 -3.93
N ARG A 95 -12.89 -2.95 -4.02
CA ARG A 95 -12.70 -1.50 -3.80
C ARG A 95 -12.23 -1.20 -2.37
N ASN A 96 -12.69 -1.99 -1.41
CA ASN A 96 -12.14 -2.04 -0.06
C ASN A 96 -11.21 -3.25 0.03
N THR A 97 -9.91 -3.04 -0.12
CA THR A 97 -8.92 -4.12 -0.14
C THR A 97 -8.97 -4.94 1.15
N LEU A 98 -8.99 -6.26 0.98
CA LEU A 98 -8.94 -7.20 2.08
C LEU A 98 -7.63 -7.04 2.85
N ARG A 99 -7.72 -6.84 4.16
CA ARG A 99 -6.56 -6.77 5.07
C ARG A 99 -6.60 -7.96 6.00
N LEU A 100 -5.55 -8.77 5.97
CA LEU A 100 -5.42 -9.95 6.82
C LEU A 100 -4.21 -9.79 7.73
N ARG A 101 -4.35 -10.24 8.98
CA ARG A 101 -3.19 -10.44 9.85
C ARG A 101 -2.40 -11.64 9.33
N TYR A 102 -1.07 -11.58 9.50
CA TYR A 102 -0.19 -12.70 9.15
C TYR A 102 -0.63 -14.02 9.81
N GLU A 103 -1.08 -13.95 11.06
CA GLU A 103 -1.62 -15.09 11.81
C GLU A 103 -2.87 -15.69 11.17
N GLU A 104 -3.78 -14.85 10.66
CA GLU A 104 -4.99 -15.31 9.96
C GLU A 104 -4.61 -16.01 8.65
N GLY A 105 -3.62 -15.48 7.92
CA GLY A 105 -3.08 -16.12 6.72
C GLY A 105 -2.44 -17.48 7.02
N ILE A 106 -1.64 -17.59 8.09
CA ILE A 106 -1.06 -18.87 8.52
C ILE A 106 -2.15 -19.86 8.92
N GLN A 107 -3.19 -19.40 9.62
CA GLN A 107 -4.30 -20.25 10.04
C GLN A 107 -5.02 -20.85 8.83
N MET A 108 -5.33 -20.04 7.81
CA MET A 108 -5.91 -20.52 6.55
C MET A 108 -5.02 -21.57 5.86
N LEU A 109 -3.70 -21.37 5.89
CA LEU A 109 -2.76 -22.31 5.29
C LEU A 109 -2.65 -23.63 6.07
N LYS A 110 -2.70 -23.58 7.41
CA LYS A 110 -2.73 -24.76 8.27
C LYS A 110 -4.01 -25.58 8.06
N GLU A 111 -5.15 -24.91 7.95
CA GLU A 111 -6.44 -25.54 7.62
C GLU A 111 -6.39 -26.23 6.25
N ALA A 112 -5.66 -25.67 5.30
CA ALA A 112 -5.39 -26.28 4.00
C ALA A 112 -4.27 -27.35 4.02
N GLY A 113 -3.81 -27.78 5.19
CA GLY A 113 -2.82 -28.85 5.37
C GLY A 113 -1.36 -28.46 5.12
N ALA A 114 -1.01 -27.16 5.15
CA ALA A 114 0.39 -26.73 5.04
C ALA A 114 1.05 -26.61 6.43
N GLU A 115 2.16 -27.32 6.63
CA GLU A 115 3.01 -27.14 7.81
C GLU A 115 3.91 -25.91 7.65
N ILE A 116 3.59 -24.86 8.40
CA ILE A 116 4.30 -23.58 8.32
C ILE A 116 4.68 -23.11 9.71
N ASP A 117 5.94 -22.72 9.86
CA ASP A 117 6.46 -22.04 11.03
C ASP A 117 5.90 -20.60 11.09
N PRO A 118 5.13 -20.24 12.14
CA PRO A 118 4.51 -18.93 12.26
C PRO A 118 5.47 -17.74 12.30
N TYR A 119 6.75 -17.96 12.58
CA TYR A 119 7.74 -16.88 12.75
C TYR A 119 8.70 -16.75 11.57
N LYS A 120 8.57 -17.59 10.55
CA LYS A 120 9.37 -17.52 9.33
C LYS A 120 8.62 -16.85 8.20
N LYS A 121 9.38 -16.31 7.25
CA LYS A 121 8.86 -15.79 5.99
C LYS A 121 8.18 -16.90 5.20
N LEU A 122 7.04 -16.59 4.58
CA LEU A 122 6.41 -17.49 3.62
C LEU A 122 7.34 -17.71 2.42
N ASN A 123 7.32 -18.94 1.89
CA ASN A 123 7.98 -19.23 0.62
C ASN A 123 7.00 -18.98 -0.54
N THR A 124 7.52 -18.93 -1.77
CA THR A 124 6.71 -18.61 -2.96
C THR A 124 5.57 -19.60 -3.21
N VAL A 125 5.74 -20.88 -2.88
CA VAL A 125 4.71 -21.91 -3.07
C VAL A 125 3.55 -21.68 -2.11
N VAL A 126 3.86 -21.37 -0.86
CA VAL A 126 2.91 -21.09 0.21
C VAL A 126 2.18 -19.76 -0.05
N GLU A 127 2.89 -18.73 -0.53
CA GLU A 127 2.29 -17.45 -0.92
C GLU A 127 1.25 -17.64 -2.04
N ARG A 128 1.56 -18.46 -3.05
CA ARG A 128 0.62 -18.79 -4.13
C ARG A 128 -0.61 -19.54 -3.60
N LYS A 129 -0.41 -20.51 -2.71
CA LYS A 129 -1.52 -21.26 -2.09
C LYS A 129 -2.40 -20.35 -1.24
N LEU A 130 -1.81 -19.41 -0.49
CA LEU A 130 -2.57 -18.41 0.26
C LEU A 130 -3.40 -17.53 -0.66
N GLY A 131 -2.83 -17.07 -1.78
CA GLY A 131 -3.55 -16.30 -2.79
C GLY A 131 -4.75 -17.05 -3.36
N GLN A 132 -4.59 -18.35 -3.66
CA GLN A 132 -5.71 -19.20 -4.11
C GLN A 132 -6.81 -19.33 -3.05
N LEU A 133 -6.45 -19.59 -1.79
CA LEU A 133 -7.42 -19.68 -0.69
C LEU A 133 -8.18 -18.36 -0.48
N ILE A 134 -7.51 -17.23 -0.66
CA ILE A 134 -8.14 -15.90 -0.55
C ILE A 134 -9.07 -15.65 -1.73
N LEU A 135 -8.67 -16.03 -2.93
CA LEU A 135 -9.52 -15.95 -4.12
C LEU A 135 -10.80 -16.78 -3.94
N GLU A 136 -10.67 -18.02 -3.46
CA GLU A 136 -11.81 -18.92 -3.22
C GLU A 136 -12.74 -18.39 -2.12
N LYS A 137 -12.18 -17.86 -1.03
CA LYS A 137 -12.95 -17.44 0.15
C LYS A 137 -13.54 -16.03 0.04
N TYR A 138 -12.82 -15.10 -0.57
CA TYR A 138 -13.15 -13.67 -0.59
C TYR A 138 -13.36 -13.11 -2.00
N GLY A 139 -13.12 -13.90 -3.06
CA GLY A 139 -13.33 -13.47 -4.45
C GLY A 139 -12.37 -12.39 -4.92
N THR A 140 -11.18 -12.29 -4.30
CA THR A 140 -10.18 -11.25 -4.61
C THR A 140 -8.79 -11.84 -4.77
N GLU A 141 -8.05 -11.34 -5.75
CA GLU A 141 -6.64 -11.64 -6.00
C GLU A 141 -5.72 -10.59 -5.37
N PHE A 142 -6.26 -9.40 -5.07
CA PHE A 142 -5.55 -8.34 -4.37
C PHE A 142 -5.94 -8.29 -2.89
N TYR A 143 -4.93 -8.36 -2.02
CA TYR A 143 -5.07 -8.27 -0.56
C TYR A 143 -3.79 -7.74 0.07
N MET A 144 -3.88 -7.29 1.32
CA MET A 144 -2.73 -6.85 2.13
C MET A 144 -2.57 -7.75 3.34
N LEU A 145 -1.36 -8.30 3.50
CA LEU A 145 -0.99 -9.06 4.69
C LEU A 145 -0.17 -8.17 5.62
N HIS A 146 -0.63 -7.96 6.86
CA HIS A 146 0.02 -7.07 7.82
C HIS A 146 0.39 -7.81 9.12
N ARG A 147 1.24 -7.19 9.96
CA ARG A 147 1.83 -7.82 11.16
C ARG A 147 2.64 -9.08 10.85
N CYS A 148 3.52 -9.02 9.84
CA CYS A 148 4.48 -10.09 9.60
C CYS A 148 5.44 -10.26 10.80
N PRO A 149 6.14 -11.39 10.93
CA PRO A 149 7.13 -11.59 12.00
C PRO A 149 8.35 -10.69 11.80
N LEU A 150 8.84 -10.09 12.90
CA LEU A 150 10.00 -9.19 12.90
C LEU A 150 11.27 -9.90 12.40
N ALA A 151 11.45 -11.17 12.76
CA ALA A 151 12.60 -11.99 12.38
C ALA A 151 12.78 -12.15 10.86
N ALA A 152 11.72 -11.92 10.07
CA ALA A 152 11.73 -12.07 8.62
C ALA A 152 12.03 -10.76 7.86
N ARG A 153 12.33 -9.66 8.56
CA ARG A 153 12.51 -8.33 7.95
C ARG A 153 13.85 -7.67 8.27
N SER A 154 14.13 -6.60 7.54
CA SER A 154 15.31 -5.77 7.72
C SER A 154 15.35 -5.10 9.10
N PHE A 155 16.56 -4.79 9.57
CA PHE A 155 16.81 -4.24 10.92
C PHE A 155 16.11 -2.90 11.23
N TYR A 156 15.78 -2.09 10.21
CA TYR A 156 15.12 -0.79 10.39
C TYR A 156 13.59 -0.90 10.54
N THR A 157 13.05 -2.11 10.53
CA THR A 157 11.59 -2.29 10.60
C THR A 157 11.10 -2.09 12.03
N MET A 158 10.12 -1.21 12.20
CA MET A 158 9.60 -0.89 13.52
C MET A 158 8.77 -2.06 14.10
N PRO A 159 9.07 -2.56 15.31
CA PRO A 159 8.27 -3.59 15.96
C PRO A 159 6.87 -3.07 16.30
N CYS A 160 5.92 -3.97 16.50
CA CYS A 160 4.58 -3.62 16.94
C CYS A 160 4.60 -3.23 18.42
N TYR A 161 3.80 -2.23 18.80
CA TYR A 161 3.70 -1.78 20.19
C TYR A 161 3.11 -2.86 21.10
N ASP A 162 2.10 -3.60 20.62
CA ASP A 162 1.42 -4.63 21.42
C ASP A 162 2.21 -5.96 21.52
N ASP A 163 2.99 -6.31 20.49
CA ASP A 163 3.81 -7.53 20.48
C ASP A 163 5.08 -7.32 19.65
N ILE A 164 6.22 -7.33 20.33
CA ILE A 164 7.54 -7.08 19.75
C ILE A 164 7.94 -8.15 18.71
N LYS A 165 7.33 -9.34 18.76
CA LYS A 165 7.58 -10.41 17.78
C LYS A 165 7.06 -10.08 16.39
N TYR A 166 6.07 -9.19 16.31
CA TYR A 166 5.44 -8.78 15.07
C TYR A 166 5.81 -7.38 14.67
N LEU A 167 5.66 -7.10 13.39
CA LEU A 167 5.90 -5.77 12.83
C LEU A 167 4.78 -4.81 13.16
N GLY A 168 5.19 -3.55 13.36
CA GLY A 168 4.29 -2.43 13.30
C GLY A 168 3.69 -2.27 11.91
N CYS A 169 4.43 -2.52 10.83
CA CYS A 169 4.03 -2.24 9.44
C CYS A 169 3.54 -3.45 8.62
N PHE A 170 3.15 -3.19 7.36
CA PHE A 170 2.82 -4.18 6.32
C PHE A 170 4.04 -4.42 5.42
#